data_AF-A0A395JNT8-F1
#
_entry.id   AF-A0A395JNT8-F1
#
_cell.length_a   1.000
_cell.length_b   1.000
_cell.length_c   1.000
_cell.angle_alpha   90.00
_cell.angle_beta   90.00
_cell.angle_gamma   90.00
#
_symmetry.space_group_name_H-M   'P 1'
#
loop_
_entity.id
_entity.type
_entity.pdbx_description
1 polymer ?
#
loop_
_entity_poly.entity_id
_entity_poly.type
_entity_poly.pdbx_seq_one_letter_code
_entity_poly.pdbx_strand_id
1 'polypeptide(L)'
;MNKMTKIAAFIGVALVASGANAADWNVTQSADITVPAPSMTQGATSNVASSNQALNGIVIDAVNDDLASGTQTTIISSSTGVDLTQGPSVDASNQALNLIIGKDVGSVSTISQTVSQTDFSTTALTQADTSSAGANVQAANLTDATGDIDRLVQNYDEVGNVNLTQSTMTTSGNVQGINYAKGVNVATSNLTQSVNVSGVSSMTQGAGNSGGNNTQIGNAAIATTGSLDLTTQTFTAAADLTLTQAASGASNVQATNLMKTESGGNIGDSIGSTTQTTTIASGPADFSQTVSASGNVQAGNFASSDADISDLTQTFEASGALEVDFDQTPTAAANTQAGNMAVLATGTGDFIDEISQVFNSSTTLTDLNQVSASSTLTQAGNLIDITTGTIDDSGTTQLFTALGGAVTMNQSGAGAASGNLQALNAIVDNAGAGSGGTVNQVLTIASTSFSMVQDNISGSGQYGNFVGVKY
;
A
#
# COMPACT_ATOMS: atom_id res chain seq x y z
N MET A 1 15.49 -20.12 32.73
CA MET A 1 14.72 -20.41 31.51
C MET A 1 13.24 -20.32 31.85
N ASN A 2 12.64 -19.15 31.67
CA ASN A 2 11.20 -18.99 31.83
C ASN A 2 10.52 -19.64 30.62
N LYS A 3 9.73 -20.68 30.88
CA LYS A 3 8.87 -21.28 29.86
C LYS A 3 7.82 -20.24 29.48
N MET A 4 7.98 -19.66 28.29
CA MET A 4 6.98 -18.80 27.68
C MET A 4 5.73 -19.66 27.42
N THR A 5 4.64 -19.39 28.12
CA THR A 5 3.33 -20.00 27.88
C THR A 5 2.81 -19.46 26.55
N LYS A 6 3.03 -20.20 25.45
CA LYS A 6 2.43 -19.89 24.15
C LYS A 6 0.94 -20.19 24.24
N ILE A 7 0.11 -19.15 24.33
CA ILE A 7 -1.34 -19.29 24.24
C ILE A 7 -1.69 -19.28 22.75
N ALA A 8 -2.07 -20.43 22.21
CA ALA A 8 -2.84 -20.50 20.98
C ALA A 8 -4.31 -20.51 21.39
N ALA A 9 -4.96 -19.34 21.45
CA ALA A 9 -6.40 -19.25 21.61
C ALA A 9 -7.02 -19.37 20.22
N PHE A 10 -7.39 -20.58 19.81
CA PHE A 10 -8.19 -20.81 18.61
C PHE A 10 -9.65 -20.96 19.03
N ILE A 11 -10.46 -19.91 18.86
CA ILE A 11 -11.92 -20.03 18.83
C ILE A 11 -12.33 -19.97 17.36
N GLY A 12 -12.03 -21.03 16.62
CA GLY A 12 -12.60 -21.22 15.29
C GLY A 12 -13.95 -21.90 15.43
N VAL A 13 -15.03 -21.17 15.16
CA VAL A 13 -16.35 -21.77 14.99
C VAL A 13 -16.45 -22.25 13.54
N ALA A 14 -16.09 -23.50 13.28
CA ALA A 14 -16.35 -24.14 11.99
C ALA A 14 -17.75 -24.76 12.03
N LEU A 15 -18.72 -24.13 11.36
CA LEU A 15 -20.09 -24.64 11.24
C LEU A 15 -20.37 -24.99 9.78
N VAL A 16 -20.47 -26.29 9.49
CA VAL A 16 -20.90 -26.77 8.18
C VAL A 16 -22.42 -26.83 8.17
N ALA A 17 -23.08 -25.78 7.67
CA ALA A 17 -24.50 -25.83 7.36
C ALA A 17 -24.68 -26.41 5.95
N SER A 18 -25.34 -27.56 5.83
CA SER A 18 -25.76 -28.10 4.53
C SER A 18 -27.28 -28.11 4.45
N GLY A 19 -27.84 -27.46 3.43
CA GLY A 19 -29.20 -27.75 2.95
C GLY A 19 -30.33 -26.76 3.27
N ALA A 20 -30.05 -25.58 3.80
CA ALA A 20 -31.00 -24.46 3.82
C ALA A 20 -30.23 -23.20 3.42
N ASN A 21 -30.82 -22.29 2.63
CA ASN A 21 -30.31 -20.92 2.53
C ASN A 21 -30.14 -20.42 3.96
N ALA A 22 -28.89 -20.34 4.41
CA ALA A 22 -28.58 -20.19 5.81
C ALA A 22 -28.87 -18.75 6.23
N ALA A 23 -29.14 -18.60 7.52
CA ALA A 23 -29.55 -17.33 8.08
C ALA A 23 -28.39 -16.34 7.98
N ASP A 24 -28.62 -15.19 7.35
CA ASP A 24 -27.82 -13.96 7.45
C ASP A 24 -27.12 -13.85 8.82
N TRP A 25 -25.83 -14.17 8.85
CA TRP A 25 -25.09 -14.25 10.11
C TRP A 25 -24.70 -12.85 10.55
N ASN A 26 -24.97 -12.53 11.82
CA ASN A 26 -24.48 -11.33 12.48
C ASN A 26 -23.53 -11.75 13.59
N VAL A 27 -22.23 -11.50 13.40
CA VAL A 27 -21.18 -11.94 14.32
C VAL A 27 -20.53 -10.73 14.99
N THR A 28 -20.41 -10.75 16.31
CA THR A 28 -19.62 -9.78 17.07
C THR A 28 -18.63 -10.51 17.95
N GLN A 29 -17.33 -10.20 17.81
CA GLN A 29 -16.24 -10.80 18.58
C GLN A 29 -15.32 -9.71 19.11
N SER A 30 -14.85 -9.88 20.35
CA SER A 30 -13.89 -8.97 20.96
C SER A 30 -12.77 -9.75 21.63
N ALA A 31 -11.54 -9.29 21.47
CA ALA A 31 -10.35 -9.77 22.18
C ALA A 31 -9.72 -8.60 22.95
N ASP A 32 -9.42 -8.82 24.23
CA ASP A 32 -8.69 -7.87 25.08
C ASP A 32 -7.44 -8.56 25.61
N ILE A 33 -6.28 -8.04 25.21
CA ILE A 33 -4.97 -8.64 25.45
C ILE A 33 -4.17 -7.73 26.37
N THR A 34 -4.00 -8.15 27.62
CA THR A 34 -3.24 -7.42 28.66
C THR A 34 -1.85 -8.02 28.90
N VAL A 35 -1.43 -8.96 28.05
CA VAL A 35 -0.11 -9.58 28.17
C VAL A 35 0.93 -8.54 27.76
N PRO A 36 2.08 -8.42 28.45
CA PRO A 36 3.04 -7.35 28.14
C PRO A 36 3.72 -7.43 26.78
N ALA A 37 3.71 -8.59 26.10
CA ALA A 37 4.37 -8.82 24.81
C ALA A 37 3.71 -10.00 24.06
N PRO A 38 2.42 -9.91 23.66
CA PRO A 38 1.80 -10.92 22.81
C PRO A 38 2.62 -11.13 21.53
N SER A 39 2.80 -12.40 21.17
CA SER A 39 3.43 -12.77 19.91
C SER A 39 2.67 -13.91 19.25
N MET A 40 2.54 -13.83 17.92
CA MET A 40 2.05 -14.91 17.07
C MET A 40 3.15 -15.29 16.09
N THR A 41 3.46 -16.58 16.02
CA THR A 41 4.47 -17.09 15.10
C THR A 41 3.89 -18.24 14.28
N GLN A 42 4.00 -18.14 12.95
CA GLN A 42 3.60 -19.16 11.98
C GLN A 42 4.85 -19.64 11.23
N GLY A 43 4.99 -20.95 10.97
CA GLY A 43 6.06 -21.49 10.10
C GLY A 43 7.51 -21.30 10.55
N ALA A 44 7.79 -21.13 11.85
CA ALA A 44 9.16 -20.91 12.33
C ALA A 44 10.11 -22.11 12.17
N THR A 45 9.61 -23.35 12.26
CA THR A 45 10.45 -24.56 12.31
C THR A 45 10.06 -25.64 11.30
N SER A 46 8.87 -25.55 10.74
CA SER A 46 8.30 -26.53 9.81
C SER A 46 7.39 -25.80 8.85
N ASN A 47 7.27 -26.34 7.63
CA ASN A 47 6.38 -25.76 6.64
C ASN A 47 4.93 -25.73 7.14
N VAL A 48 4.30 -24.58 7.02
CA VAL A 48 2.88 -24.36 7.32
C VAL A 48 2.21 -23.89 6.04
N ALA A 49 1.35 -24.73 5.47
CA ALA A 49 0.65 -24.45 4.24
C ALA A 49 -0.85 -24.27 4.45
N SER A 50 -1.47 -23.35 3.69
CA SER A 50 -2.93 -23.12 3.67
C SER A 50 -3.54 -22.92 5.06
N SER A 51 -2.84 -22.16 5.90
CA SER A 51 -3.20 -21.99 7.31
C SER A 51 -3.65 -20.57 7.61
N ASN A 52 -4.72 -20.45 8.36
CA ASN A 52 -5.19 -19.18 8.91
C ASN A 52 -4.86 -19.13 10.40
N GLN A 53 -4.12 -18.11 10.84
CA GLN A 53 -3.83 -17.84 12.25
C GLN A 53 -4.33 -16.44 12.61
N ALA A 54 -5.17 -16.33 13.62
CA ALA A 54 -5.58 -15.03 14.13
C ALA A 54 -5.86 -15.02 15.63
N LEU A 55 -5.83 -13.82 16.25
CA LEU A 55 -6.34 -13.63 17.62
C LEU A 55 -7.87 -13.60 17.65
N ASN A 56 -8.46 -12.92 16.67
CA ASN A 56 -9.90 -12.75 16.50
C ASN A 56 -10.27 -13.09 15.06
N GLY A 57 -10.92 -14.23 14.83
CA GLY A 57 -11.09 -14.81 13.49
C GLY A 57 -12.52 -15.28 13.20
N ILE A 58 -13.01 -14.93 12.01
CA ILE A 58 -14.22 -15.48 11.39
C ILE A 58 -13.79 -16.10 10.07
N VAL A 59 -14.10 -17.38 9.88
CA VAL A 59 -13.86 -18.07 8.61
C VAL A 59 -15.18 -18.70 8.20
N ILE A 60 -15.66 -18.32 7.02
CA ILE A 60 -16.91 -18.80 6.46
C ILE A 60 -16.56 -19.55 5.18
N ASP A 61 -16.93 -20.82 5.14
CA ASP A 61 -16.74 -21.73 4.00
C ASP A 61 -18.10 -22.37 3.73
N ALA A 62 -19.00 -21.57 3.17
CA ALA A 62 -20.40 -21.93 2.97
C ALA A 62 -20.82 -21.49 1.58
N VAL A 63 -20.99 -22.47 0.69
CA VAL A 63 -21.35 -22.25 -0.71
C VAL A 63 -22.73 -21.58 -0.78
N ASN A 64 -22.77 -20.35 -1.30
CA ASN A 64 -23.97 -19.50 -1.40
C ASN A 64 -24.58 -19.08 -0.03
N ASP A 65 -23.76 -18.91 0.99
CA ASP A 65 -24.17 -18.25 2.24
C ASP A 65 -23.44 -16.91 2.38
N ASP A 66 -24.05 -15.96 3.08
CA ASP A 66 -23.55 -14.60 3.19
C ASP A 66 -23.28 -14.23 4.66
N LEU A 67 -22.23 -13.44 4.87
CA LEU A 67 -22.04 -12.76 6.14
C LEU A 67 -22.78 -11.43 6.09
N ALA A 68 -23.95 -11.40 6.75
CA ALA A 68 -24.76 -10.19 6.82
C ALA A 68 -24.10 -9.09 7.66
N SER A 69 -23.43 -9.43 8.76
CA SER A 69 -22.50 -8.50 9.38
C SER A 69 -21.43 -9.18 10.24
N GLY A 70 -20.26 -8.56 10.30
CA GLY A 70 -19.15 -8.96 11.16
C GLY A 70 -18.55 -7.76 11.88
N THR A 71 -18.49 -7.79 13.21
CA THR A 71 -17.75 -6.81 14.00
C THR A 71 -16.67 -7.50 14.81
N GLN A 72 -15.41 -7.11 14.60
CA GLN A 72 -14.25 -7.59 15.34
C GLN A 72 -13.52 -6.44 16.01
N THR A 73 -13.28 -6.55 17.31
CA THR A 73 -12.47 -5.59 18.05
C THR A 73 -11.34 -6.31 18.76
N THR A 74 -10.11 -5.86 18.58
CA THR A 74 -8.94 -6.33 19.32
C THR A 74 -8.32 -5.14 20.04
N ILE A 75 -8.31 -5.18 21.36
CA ILE A 75 -7.67 -4.18 22.21
C ILE A 75 -6.41 -4.81 22.79
N ILE A 76 -5.28 -4.12 22.63
CA ILE A 76 -4.00 -4.56 23.16
C ILE A 76 -3.54 -3.52 24.19
N SER A 77 -3.70 -3.87 25.46
CA SER A 77 -3.25 -3.08 26.62
C SER A 77 -1.88 -3.56 27.08
N SER A 78 -0.99 -3.80 26.13
CA SER A 78 0.34 -4.39 26.33
C SER A 78 1.37 -3.29 26.54
N SER A 79 2.22 -3.43 27.57
CA SER A 79 3.24 -2.42 27.86
C SER A 79 4.47 -2.46 26.94
N THR A 80 4.60 -3.43 26.02
CA THR A 80 5.80 -3.52 25.16
C THR A 80 5.55 -3.72 23.67
N GLY A 81 4.36 -4.15 23.24
CA GLY A 81 4.12 -4.41 21.82
C GLY A 81 3.29 -5.64 21.49
N VAL A 82 3.09 -5.85 20.19
CA VAL A 82 2.59 -7.09 19.59
C VAL A 82 3.47 -7.49 18.41
N ASP A 83 3.92 -8.74 18.40
CA ASP A 83 4.78 -9.27 17.35
C ASP A 83 4.04 -10.33 16.52
N LEU A 84 3.87 -10.09 15.22
CA LEU A 84 3.41 -11.09 14.26
C LEU A 84 4.61 -11.53 13.44
N THR A 85 4.96 -12.81 13.50
CA THR A 85 6.05 -13.39 12.72
C THR A 85 5.53 -14.51 11.82
N GLN A 86 5.67 -14.33 10.51
CA GLN A 86 5.64 -15.44 9.55
C GLN A 86 7.08 -15.86 9.24
N GLY A 87 7.39 -17.10 9.59
CA GLY A 87 8.70 -17.71 9.44
C GLY A 87 8.95 -18.27 8.05
N PRO A 88 10.18 -18.72 7.77
CA PRO A 88 10.72 -19.00 6.42
C PRO A 88 10.04 -20.14 5.65
N SER A 89 9.05 -20.82 6.23
CA SER A 89 8.36 -21.94 5.62
C SER A 89 6.86 -21.78 5.86
N VAL A 90 6.28 -20.81 5.16
CA VAL A 90 4.84 -20.52 5.18
C VAL A 90 4.39 -20.46 3.73
N ASP A 91 3.30 -21.15 3.41
CA ASP A 91 2.79 -21.31 2.05
C ASP A 91 1.30 -20.98 2.03
N ALA A 92 0.84 -20.10 1.14
CA ALA A 92 -0.58 -19.78 0.95
C ALA A 92 -1.35 -19.54 2.27
N SER A 93 -0.74 -18.86 3.24
CA SER A 93 -1.27 -18.75 4.60
C SER A 93 -1.52 -17.31 5.01
N ASN A 94 -2.48 -17.14 5.92
CA ASN A 94 -2.87 -15.85 6.47
C ASN A 94 -2.54 -15.78 7.97
N GLN A 95 -2.00 -14.63 8.40
CA GLN A 95 -1.79 -14.32 9.81
C GLN A 95 -2.33 -12.91 10.11
N ALA A 96 -3.24 -12.76 11.07
CA ALA A 96 -3.75 -11.44 11.43
C ALA A 96 -4.18 -11.28 12.89
N LEU A 97 -4.38 -10.04 13.37
CA LEU A 97 -5.00 -9.81 14.68
C LEU A 97 -6.52 -10.00 14.59
N ASN A 98 -7.14 -9.26 13.68
CA ASN A 98 -8.52 -9.47 13.24
C ASN A 98 -8.52 -10.10 11.84
N LEU A 99 -9.27 -11.17 11.67
CA LEU A 99 -9.32 -11.96 10.44
C LEU A 99 -10.76 -12.26 10.07
N ILE A 100 -11.13 -11.95 8.83
CA ILE A 100 -12.34 -12.42 8.18
C ILE A 100 -11.95 -13.06 6.85
N ILE A 101 -12.25 -14.35 6.69
CA ILE A 101 -12.12 -15.06 5.42
C ILE A 101 -13.52 -15.51 4.97
N GLY A 102 -13.96 -15.03 3.81
CA GLY A 102 -15.21 -15.45 3.17
C GLY A 102 -14.91 -16.27 1.92
N LYS A 103 -15.02 -17.59 2.00
CA LYS A 103 -14.78 -18.50 0.87
C LYS A 103 -16.10 -19.04 0.33
N ASP A 104 -16.27 -18.95 -1.00
CA ASP A 104 -17.46 -19.36 -1.74
C ASP A 104 -18.76 -18.67 -1.26
N VAL A 105 -18.61 -17.51 -0.60
CA VAL A 105 -19.71 -16.63 -0.16
C VAL A 105 -20.19 -15.77 -1.32
N GLY A 106 -21.50 -15.49 -1.38
CA GLY A 106 -22.08 -14.63 -2.41
C GLY A 106 -21.67 -13.18 -2.21
N SER A 107 -21.79 -12.69 -0.98
CA SER A 107 -21.38 -11.35 -0.57
C SER A 107 -21.05 -11.27 0.93
N VAL A 108 -20.20 -10.32 1.30
CA VAL A 108 -20.01 -9.90 2.69
C VAL A 108 -20.48 -8.46 2.83
N SER A 109 -21.58 -8.26 3.55
CA SER A 109 -22.31 -7.00 3.42
C SER A 109 -21.82 -5.89 4.35
N THR A 110 -21.69 -6.12 5.67
CA THR A 110 -21.16 -5.07 6.58
C THR A 110 -20.12 -5.60 7.56
N ILE A 111 -18.86 -5.18 7.37
CA ILE A 111 -17.75 -5.51 8.26
C ILE A 111 -17.23 -4.27 8.99
N SER A 112 -16.93 -4.42 10.28
CA SER A 112 -16.13 -3.47 11.06
C SER A 112 -15.02 -4.23 11.80
N GLN A 113 -13.76 -3.94 11.50
CA GLN A 113 -12.61 -4.43 12.25
C GLN A 113 -11.88 -3.27 12.91
N THR A 114 -11.51 -3.42 14.18
CA THR A 114 -10.76 -2.40 14.91
C THR A 114 -9.66 -3.04 15.72
N VAL A 115 -8.43 -2.55 15.56
CA VAL A 115 -7.31 -2.83 16.45
C VAL A 115 -6.94 -1.53 17.14
N SER A 116 -6.86 -1.54 18.46
CA SER A 116 -6.43 -0.37 19.23
C SER A 116 -5.39 -0.78 20.26
N GLN A 117 -4.32 0.02 20.32
CA GLN A 117 -3.30 -0.05 21.37
C GLN A 117 -3.39 1.16 22.26
N THR A 118 -3.43 0.94 23.58
CA THR A 118 -3.69 2.02 24.55
C THR A 118 -2.45 2.46 25.32
N ASP A 119 -1.39 1.66 25.31
CA ASP A 119 -0.11 1.94 25.98
C ASP A 119 0.99 2.15 24.94
N PHE A 120 2.13 2.74 25.34
CA PHE A 120 3.28 2.91 24.45
C PHE A 120 3.89 1.55 24.07
N SER A 121 3.50 1.04 22.91
CA SER A 121 3.82 -0.28 22.38
C SER A 121 4.49 -0.18 21.01
N THR A 122 5.08 -1.28 20.54
CA THR A 122 5.49 -1.41 19.14
C THR A 122 4.74 -2.57 18.53
N THR A 123 4.08 -2.34 17.40
CA THR A 123 3.57 -3.41 16.55
C THR A 123 4.60 -3.78 15.52
N ALA A 124 5.08 -5.02 15.55
CA ALA A 124 6.02 -5.54 14.58
C ALA A 124 5.37 -6.64 13.75
N LEU A 125 5.28 -6.43 12.45
CA LEU A 125 4.96 -7.46 11.46
C LEU A 125 6.27 -7.86 10.80
N THR A 126 6.70 -9.09 11.03
CA THR A 126 7.91 -9.66 10.40
C THR A 126 7.51 -10.82 9.52
N GLN A 127 7.87 -10.74 8.25
CA GLN A 127 7.67 -11.79 7.28
C GLN A 127 9.02 -12.19 6.70
N ALA A 128 9.27 -13.49 6.71
CA ALA A 128 10.36 -14.13 6.02
C ALA A 128 9.76 -15.36 5.36
N ASP A 129 9.91 -15.53 4.05
CA ASP A 129 9.40 -16.71 3.37
C ASP A 129 10.44 -17.21 2.37
N THR A 130 11.01 -18.36 2.67
CA THR A 130 11.97 -19.06 1.81
C THR A 130 11.35 -20.27 1.12
N SER A 131 10.04 -20.45 1.27
CA SER A 131 9.32 -21.51 0.60
C SER A 131 9.26 -21.27 -0.92
N SER A 132 8.59 -22.16 -1.64
CA SER A 132 8.33 -21.99 -3.07
C SER A 132 6.84 -22.04 -3.40
N ALA A 133 5.94 -22.13 -2.41
CA ALA A 133 4.55 -22.49 -2.64
C ALA A 133 3.55 -21.45 -2.12
N GLY A 134 3.34 -20.42 -2.94
CA GLY A 134 2.15 -19.55 -2.86
C GLY A 134 2.32 -18.31 -1.99
N ALA A 135 1.47 -17.32 -2.27
CA ALA A 135 1.47 -16.01 -1.63
C ALA A 135 0.97 -16.07 -0.18
N ASN A 136 1.70 -15.47 0.76
CA ASN A 136 1.27 -15.35 2.15
C ASN A 136 0.78 -13.94 2.47
N VAL A 137 -0.20 -13.82 3.35
CA VAL A 137 -0.68 -12.52 3.83
C VAL A 137 -0.49 -12.40 5.34
N GLN A 138 0.08 -11.27 5.77
CA GLN A 138 0.19 -10.89 7.16
C GLN A 138 -0.42 -9.50 7.35
N ALA A 139 -1.41 -9.33 8.22
CA ALA A 139 -2.01 -8.03 8.47
C ALA A 139 -2.44 -7.80 9.92
N ALA A 140 -2.70 -6.55 10.34
CA ALA A 140 -3.37 -6.32 11.62
C ALA A 140 -4.88 -6.59 11.49
N ASN A 141 -5.52 -5.97 10.51
CA ASN A 141 -6.89 -6.24 10.07
C ASN A 141 -6.85 -6.87 8.67
N LEU A 142 -7.34 -8.10 8.54
CA LEU A 142 -7.47 -8.81 7.28
C LEU A 142 -8.94 -9.11 6.99
N THR A 143 -9.40 -8.70 5.81
CA THR A 143 -10.61 -9.23 5.17
C THR A 143 -10.23 -9.76 3.79
N ASP A 144 -10.48 -11.04 3.55
CA ASP A 144 -10.25 -11.68 2.25
C ASP A 144 -11.49 -12.49 1.87
N ALA A 145 -12.18 -12.05 0.82
CA ALA A 145 -13.40 -12.65 0.32
C ALA A 145 -13.21 -13.12 -1.12
N THR A 146 -13.73 -14.30 -1.45
CA THR A 146 -13.81 -14.76 -2.84
C THR A 146 -15.00 -14.16 -3.59
N GLY A 147 -15.90 -13.48 -2.88
CA GLY A 147 -17.05 -12.74 -3.42
C GLY A 147 -16.89 -11.23 -3.19
N ASP A 148 -18.02 -10.52 -3.19
CA ASP A 148 -18.04 -9.06 -3.01
C ASP A 148 -17.92 -8.65 -1.55
N ILE A 149 -17.25 -7.52 -1.30
CA ILE A 149 -17.27 -6.80 -0.03
C ILE A 149 -18.09 -5.53 -0.23
N ASP A 150 -19.26 -5.41 0.40
CA ASP A 150 -20.13 -4.26 0.18
C ASP A 150 -19.76 -3.05 1.05
N ARG A 151 -19.71 -3.26 2.37
CA ARG A 151 -19.30 -2.26 3.36
C ARG A 151 -18.21 -2.79 4.27
N LEU A 152 -17.10 -2.07 4.36
CA LEU A 152 -15.99 -2.44 5.24
C LEU A 152 -15.42 -1.19 5.94
N VAL A 153 -15.25 -1.29 7.25
CA VAL A 153 -14.51 -0.32 8.05
C VAL A 153 -13.36 -1.04 8.75
N GLN A 154 -12.13 -0.59 8.53
CA GLN A 154 -10.95 -1.09 9.24
C GLN A 154 -10.23 0.08 9.91
N ASN A 155 -10.16 0.05 11.24
CA ASN A 155 -9.45 1.06 12.01
C ASN A 155 -8.28 0.42 12.75
N TYR A 156 -7.14 1.12 12.72
CA TYR A 156 -5.94 0.74 13.43
C TYR A 156 -5.34 1.97 14.11
N ASP A 157 -5.29 1.95 15.44
CA ASP A 157 -4.73 3.04 16.25
C ASP A 157 -3.57 2.52 17.12
N GLU A 158 -2.38 3.08 16.92
CA GLU A 158 -1.14 2.72 17.63
C GLU A 158 -0.59 3.88 18.47
N VAL A 159 -0.48 3.65 19.78
CA VAL A 159 0.08 4.59 20.77
C VAL A 159 1.62 4.47 20.89
N GLY A 160 2.28 3.96 19.85
CA GLY A 160 3.73 3.90 19.70
C GLY A 160 4.14 3.64 18.27
N ASN A 161 4.99 2.64 18.02
CA ASN A 161 5.60 2.43 16.70
C ASN A 161 4.92 1.31 15.90
N VAL A 162 4.98 1.41 14.57
CA VAL A 162 4.61 0.34 13.64
C VAL A 162 5.82 -0.01 12.77
N ASN A 163 6.19 -1.29 12.74
CA ASN A 163 7.31 -1.79 11.95
C ASN A 163 6.88 -2.98 11.07
N LEU A 164 6.94 -2.81 9.75
CA LEU A 164 6.73 -3.86 8.76
C LEU A 164 8.08 -4.25 8.18
N THR A 165 8.52 -5.49 8.42
CA THR A 165 9.81 -6.00 7.92
C THR A 165 9.62 -7.24 7.08
N GLN A 166 10.05 -7.19 5.83
CA GLN A 166 10.20 -8.31 4.92
C GLN A 166 11.69 -8.55 4.67
N SER A 167 12.25 -9.62 5.22
CA SER A 167 13.71 -9.82 5.27
C SER A 167 14.28 -10.63 4.09
N THR A 168 13.85 -11.89 4.00
CA THR A 168 14.23 -12.82 2.92
C THR A 168 12.97 -13.45 2.37
N MET A 169 12.58 -13.01 1.18
CA MET A 169 11.45 -13.55 0.41
C MET A 169 11.98 -14.22 -0.87
N THR A 170 11.72 -15.51 -1.07
CA THR A 170 12.01 -16.19 -2.35
C THR A 170 10.75 -16.48 -3.17
N THR A 171 9.59 -16.45 -2.53
CA THR A 171 8.27 -16.56 -3.17
C THR A 171 7.77 -15.21 -3.66
N SER A 172 6.88 -15.26 -4.65
CA SER A 172 6.18 -14.07 -5.14
C SER A 172 4.79 -13.90 -4.53
N GLY A 173 4.31 -12.66 -4.52
CA GLY A 173 2.94 -12.33 -4.15
C GLY A 173 2.67 -12.19 -2.65
N ASN A 174 3.71 -12.17 -1.80
CA ASN A 174 3.50 -12.00 -0.37
C ASN A 174 3.04 -10.58 -0.06
N VAL A 175 2.09 -10.47 0.87
CA VAL A 175 1.55 -9.20 1.31
C VAL A 175 1.75 -9.06 2.81
N GLN A 176 2.23 -7.89 3.22
CA GLN A 176 2.30 -7.48 4.60
C GLN A 176 1.60 -6.13 4.74
N GLY A 177 0.58 -6.05 5.58
CA GLY A 177 -0.29 -4.88 5.67
C GLY A 177 -0.65 -4.48 7.09
N ILE A 178 -1.22 -3.29 7.29
CA ILE A 178 -1.95 -3.00 8.54
C ILE A 178 -3.43 -3.28 8.34
N ASN A 179 -4.07 -2.58 7.42
CA ASN A 179 -5.43 -2.83 6.97
C ASN A 179 -5.38 -3.42 5.56
N TYR A 180 -5.94 -4.61 5.38
CA TYR A 180 -5.95 -5.29 4.09
C TYR A 180 -7.36 -5.82 3.79
N ALA A 181 -7.85 -5.48 2.60
CA ALA A 181 -9.12 -5.92 2.05
C ALA A 181 -8.93 -6.46 0.63
N LYS A 182 -9.40 -7.68 0.37
CA LYS A 182 -9.41 -8.28 -0.96
C LYS A 182 -10.76 -8.94 -1.26
N GLY A 183 -11.27 -8.71 -2.47
CA GLY A 183 -12.58 -9.20 -2.93
C GLY A 183 -12.68 -9.30 -4.45
N VAL A 184 -13.83 -9.75 -4.96
CA VAL A 184 -14.19 -9.63 -6.38
C VAL A 184 -14.43 -8.16 -6.71
N ASN A 185 -15.51 -7.60 -6.15
CA ASN A 185 -15.65 -6.17 -5.92
C ASN A 185 -15.32 -5.88 -4.47
N VAL A 186 -14.73 -4.72 -4.23
CA VAL A 186 -14.54 -4.22 -2.88
C VAL A 186 -15.17 -2.84 -2.81
N ALA A 187 -15.96 -2.63 -1.76
CA ALA A 187 -16.67 -1.39 -1.48
C ALA A 187 -17.82 -1.06 -2.45
N THR A 188 -18.69 -2.03 -2.78
CA THR A 188 -19.88 -1.72 -3.61
C THR A 188 -20.79 -0.63 -3.00
N SER A 189 -20.69 -0.40 -1.68
CA SER A 189 -21.34 0.72 -1.00
C SER A 189 -20.37 1.66 -0.27
N ASN A 190 -19.36 1.14 0.45
CA ASN A 190 -18.39 1.99 1.17
C ASN A 190 -17.20 1.17 1.71
N LEU A 191 -15.98 1.64 1.52
CA LEU A 191 -14.82 1.19 2.30
C LEU A 191 -14.17 2.36 3.01
N THR A 192 -13.92 2.21 4.30
CA THR A 192 -13.10 3.15 5.07
C THR A 192 -11.98 2.40 5.77
N GLN A 193 -10.74 2.75 5.46
CA GLN A 193 -9.56 2.23 6.17
C GLN A 193 -8.79 3.39 6.80
N SER A 194 -8.51 3.29 8.09
CA SER A 194 -7.76 4.31 8.84
C SER A 194 -6.61 3.66 9.60
N VAL A 195 -5.42 4.22 9.45
CA VAL A 195 -4.23 3.89 10.24
C VAL A 195 -3.73 5.18 10.89
N ASN A 196 -3.66 5.19 12.22
CA ASN A 196 -3.11 6.29 12.99
C ASN A 196 -1.98 5.77 13.87
N VAL A 197 -0.77 6.28 13.66
CA VAL A 197 0.43 5.89 14.41
C VAL A 197 1.00 7.12 15.10
N SER A 198 1.10 7.08 16.42
CA SER A 198 1.61 8.21 17.22
C SER A 198 3.14 8.28 17.29
N GLY A 199 3.83 7.16 17.08
CA GLY A 199 5.28 7.05 17.00
C GLY A 199 5.77 6.88 15.56
N VAL A 200 6.87 6.15 15.42
CA VAL A 200 7.54 5.91 14.13
C VAL A 200 6.81 4.84 13.33
N SER A 201 6.63 5.08 12.04
CA SER A 201 6.14 4.11 11.07
C SER A 201 7.26 3.70 10.10
N SER A 202 7.61 2.41 10.07
CA SER A 202 8.65 1.89 9.18
C SER A 202 8.15 0.72 8.35
N MET A 203 8.44 0.75 7.05
CA MET A 203 8.26 -0.37 6.11
C MET A 203 9.59 -0.69 5.45
N THR A 204 10.13 -1.88 5.69
CA THR A 204 11.43 -2.30 5.17
C THR A 204 11.31 -3.60 4.37
N GLN A 205 11.64 -3.54 3.08
CA GLN A 205 11.89 -4.70 2.22
C GLN A 205 13.40 -4.88 2.06
N GLY A 206 13.96 -5.90 2.70
CA GLY A 206 15.38 -6.21 2.69
C GLY A 206 15.91 -6.76 1.36
N ALA A 207 17.23 -6.66 1.17
CA ALA A 207 17.92 -7.10 -0.05
C ALA A 207 17.85 -8.60 -0.34
N GLY A 208 17.52 -9.42 0.66
CA GLY A 208 17.30 -10.86 0.50
C GLY A 208 16.00 -11.23 -0.23
N ASN A 209 15.12 -10.25 -0.50
CA ASN A 209 13.86 -10.48 -1.19
C ASN A 209 14.12 -10.65 -2.68
N SER A 210 14.26 -11.89 -3.14
CA SER A 210 14.49 -12.28 -4.53
C SER A 210 13.22 -12.74 -5.25
N GLY A 211 12.19 -13.15 -4.50
CA GLY A 211 10.85 -13.33 -5.03
C GLY A 211 10.27 -11.99 -5.46
N GLY A 212 9.62 -11.92 -6.63
CA GLY A 212 9.00 -10.68 -7.13
C GLY A 212 7.58 -10.47 -6.61
N ASN A 213 6.96 -9.31 -6.88
CA ASN A 213 5.57 -9.02 -6.55
C ASN A 213 5.23 -9.01 -5.04
N ASN A 214 6.17 -8.71 -4.15
CA ASN A 214 5.85 -8.56 -2.73
C ASN A 214 5.30 -7.16 -2.44
N THR A 215 4.36 -7.06 -1.51
CA THR A 215 3.67 -5.82 -1.17
C THR A 215 3.80 -5.53 0.32
N GLN A 216 4.23 -4.32 0.69
CA GLN A 216 4.09 -3.79 2.06
C GLN A 216 3.20 -2.56 2.06
N ILE A 217 2.19 -2.56 2.91
CA ILE A 217 1.15 -1.52 2.89
C ILE A 217 0.68 -1.08 4.28
N GLY A 218 0.28 0.19 4.39
CA GLY A 218 -0.53 0.66 5.52
C GLY A 218 -1.97 0.19 5.33
N ASN A 219 -2.68 0.82 4.39
CA ASN A 219 -4.00 0.44 3.93
C ASN A 219 -3.94 -0.19 2.53
N ALA A 220 -4.69 -1.25 2.28
CA ALA A 220 -4.88 -1.82 0.95
C ALA A 220 -6.31 -2.27 0.71
N ALA A 221 -6.79 -1.95 -0.49
CA ALA A 221 -8.04 -2.42 -1.07
C ALA A 221 -7.74 -3.00 -2.45
N ILE A 222 -8.07 -4.27 -2.65
CA ILE A 222 -7.75 -4.98 -3.89
C ILE A 222 -9.01 -5.65 -4.44
N ALA A 223 -9.46 -5.19 -5.62
CA ALA A 223 -10.49 -5.87 -6.39
C ALA A 223 -9.82 -6.81 -7.41
N THR A 224 -10.27 -8.06 -7.46
CA THR A 224 -9.63 -9.08 -8.31
C THR A 224 -10.16 -9.10 -9.74
N THR A 225 -11.47 -8.87 -9.92
CA THR A 225 -12.16 -8.94 -11.22
C THR A 225 -13.34 -7.96 -11.26
N GLY A 226 -13.17 -6.78 -10.66
CA GLY A 226 -14.29 -5.89 -10.32
C GLY A 226 -13.83 -4.49 -9.96
N SER A 227 -14.72 -3.72 -9.35
CA SER A 227 -14.49 -2.31 -9.07
C SER A 227 -14.15 -2.01 -7.60
N LEU A 228 -13.46 -0.89 -7.42
CA LEU A 228 -13.21 -0.20 -6.16
C LEU A 228 -13.92 1.15 -6.21
N ASP A 229 -15.04 1.30 -5.53
CA ASP A 229 -15.78 2.57 -5.49
C ASP A 229 -15.99 3.03 -4.05
N LEU A 230 -16.37 4.29 -3.84
CA LEU A 230 -16.73 4.86 -2.53
C LEU A 230 -15.74 4.50 -1.41
N THR A 231 -14.45 4.53 -1.73
CA THR A 231 -13.36 4.08 -0.86
C THR A 231 -12.59 5.25 -0.30
N THR A 232 -12.38 5.26 1.01
CA THR A 232 -11.53 6.22 1.72
C THR A 232 -10.42 5.48 2.46
N GLN A 233 -9.17 5.83 2.18
CA GLN A 233 -8.01 5.35 2.92
C GLN A 233 -7.28 6.55 3.56
N THR A 234 -7.00 6.46 4.86
CA THR A 234 -6.24 7.48 5.58
C THR A 234 -5.10 6.83 6.34
N PHE A 235 -3.90 7.36 6.16
CA PHE A 235 -2.71 6.97 6.91
C PHE A 235 -2.10 8.21 7.56
N THR A 236 -1.97 8.19 8.89
CA THR A 236 -1.38 9.28 9.67
C THR A 236 -0.17 8.78 10.43
N ALA A 237 1.01 9.30 10.09
CA ALA A 237 2.22 9.17 10.90
C ALA A 237 2.40 10.45 11.73
N ALA A 238 2.36 10.34 13.05
CA ALA A 238 2.55 11.51 13.91
C ALA A 238 4.03 11.87 14.08
N ALA A 239 4.94 10.91 13.89
CA ALA A 239 6.38 11.08 13.84
C ALA A 239 6.93 10.55 12.50
N ASP A 240 8.14 10.00 12.51
CA ASP A 240 8.87 9.57 11.32
C ASP A 240 8.08 8.55 10.48
N LEU A 241 8.15 8.72 9.16
CA LEU A 241 7.67 7.76 8.18
C LEU A 241 8.87 7.31 7.34
N THR A 242 9.18 6.02 7.36
CA THR A 242 10.28 5.48 6.54
C THR A 242 9.80 4.31 5.70
N LEU A 243 9.93 4.42 4.37
CA LEU A 243 9.76 3.33 3.43
C LEU A 243 11.13 3.02 2.82
N THR A 244 11.69 1.86 3.15
CA THR A 244 12.98 1.40 2.64
C THR A 244 12.80 0.15 1.79
N GLN A 245 13.12 0.26 0.51
CA GLN A 245 13.07 -0.83 -0.44
C GLN A 245 14.48 -1.15 -0.94
N ALA A 246 15.05 -2.23 -0.42
CA ALA A 246 16.33 -2.76 -0.87
C ALA A 246 16.19 -4.07 -1.67
N ALA A 247 14.95 -4.50 -1.96
CA ALA A 247 14.65 -5.80 -2.56
C ALA A 247 15.41 -6.08 -3.87
N SER A 248 15.80 -7.33 -4.05
CA SER A 248 16.41 -7.86 -5.27
C SER A 248 15.40 -8.53 -6.22
N GLY A 249 14.12 -8.59 -5.83
CA GLY A 249 13.00 -9.09 -6.62
C GLY A 249 12.38 -7.99 -7.48
N ALA A 250 11.72 -8.38 -8.56
CA ALA A 250 11.04 -7.45 -9.46
C ALA A 250 9.63 -7.11 -8.97
N SER A 251 9.10 -5.96 -9.39
CA SER A 251 7.68 -5.60 -9.23
C SER A 251 7.17 -5.57 -7.79
N ASN A 252 8.04 -5.29 -6.81
CA ASN A 252 7.60 -5.12 -5.43
C ASN A 252 6.92 -3.75 -5.25
N VAL A 253 5.96 -3.70 -4.35
CA VAL A 253 5.21 -2.49 -4.01
C VAL A 253 5.43 -2.17 -2.53
N GLN A 254 5.67 -0.89 -2.24
CA GLN A 254 5.56 -0.33 -0.90
C GLN A 254 4.67 0.91 -0.96
N ALA A 255 3.60 0.95 -0.18
CA ALA A 255 2.74 2.14 -0.14
C ALA A 255 2.11 2.38 1.23
N THR A 256 1.85 3.63 1.61
CA THR A 256 1.03 3.87 2.81
C THR A 256 -0.45 3.56 2.56
N ASN A 257 -0.94 3.90 1.37
CA ASN A 257 -2.29 3.59 0.90
C ASN A 257 -2.21 2.95 -0.50
N LEU A 258 -2.86 1.81 -0.70
CA LEU A 258 -2.92 1.07 -1.96
C LEU A 258 -4.36 0.78 -2.37
N MET A 259 -4.71 1.15 -3.59
CA MET A 259 -5.91 0.69 -4.29
C MET A 259 -5.50 0.03 -5.58
N LYS A 260 -6.01 -1.17 -5.85
CA LYS A 260 -5.60 -1.93 -7.02
C LYS A 260 -6.73 -2.78 -7.58
N THR A 261 -6.90 -2.75 -8.90
CA THR A 261 -7.60 -3.83 -9.62
C THR A 261 -6.58 -4.81 -10.21
N GLU A 262 -6.84 -6.12 -10.16
CA GLU A 262 -5.90 -7.17 -10.62
C GLU A 262 -6.35 -7.93 -11.88
N SER A 263 -7.50 -7.55 -12.43
CA SER A 263 -8.11 -8.15 -13.60
C SER A 263 -7.27 -7.86 -14.83
N GLY A 264 -6.74 -8.88 -15.49
CA GLY A 264 -5.92 -8.73 -16.70
C GLY A 264 -6.69 -8.20 -17.92
N GLY A 265 -7.26 -7.00 -17.84
CA GLY A 265 -7.94 -6.26 -18.89
C GLY A 265 -9.40 -6.63 -19.15
N ASN A 266 -10.18 -7.08 -18.15
CA ASN A 266 -11.62 -7.23 -18.35
C ASN A 266 -12.31 -5.87 -18.30
N ILE A 267 -13.20 -5.63 -19.28
CA ILE A 267 -14.08 -4.46 -19.32
C ILE A 267 -15.04 -4.54 -18.12
N GLY A 268 -14.94 -3.59 -17.18
CA GLY A 268 -15.79 -3.51 -15.98
C GLY A 268 -15.03 -3.39 -14.65
N ASP A 269 -13.71 -3.54 -14.68
CA ASP A 269 -12.85 -3.11 -13.59
C ASP A 269 -12.78 -1.58 -13.56
N SER A 270 -12.80 -0.98 -12.38
CA SER A 270 -12.61 0.46 -12.26
C SER A 270 -12.20 0.85 -10.84
N ILE A 271 -11.47 1.95 -10.74
CA ILE A 271 -11.40 2.73 -9.51
C ILE A 271 -12.33 3.92 -9.70
N GLY A 272 -13.38 4.01 -8.88
CA GLY A 272 -14.36 5.08 -8.87
C GLY A 272 -14.07 6.14 -7.80
N SER A 273 -15.13 6.79 -7.32
CA SER A 273 -15.11 7.85 -6.30
C SER A 273 -14.31 7.42 -5.07
N THR A 274 -13.04 7.80 -5.05
CA THR A 274 -12.08 7.31 -4.06
C THR A 274 -11.20 8.43 -3.52
N THR A 275 -10.79 8.29 -2.26
CA THR A 275 -9.92 9.25 -1.59
C THR A 275 -8.82 8.53 -0.83
N GLN A 276 -7.55 8.85 -1.12
CA GLN A 276 -6.41 8.42 -0.33
C GLN A 276 -5.74 9.65 0.30
N THR A 277 -5.43 9.57 1.59
CA THR A 277 -4.73 10.63 2.30
C THR A 277 -3.60 10.05 3.14
N THR A 278 -2.40 10.57 2.92
CA THR A 278 -1.23 10.33 3.78
C THR A 278 -0.90 11.64 4.48
N THR A 279 -0.83 11.62 5.81
CA THR A 279 -0.46 12.78 6.62
C THR A 279 0.77 12.46 7.46
N ILE A 280 1.78 13.33 7.39
CA ILE A 280 2.97 13.28 8.24
C ILE A 280 2.94 14.53 9.14
N ALA A 281 2.67 14.32 10.43
CA ALA A 281 2.46 15.42 11.36
C ALA A 281 3.77 15.98 11.94
N SER A 282 4.83 15.17 12.00
CA SER A 282 6.17 15.58 12.43
C SER A 282 7.23 14.56 12.00
N GLY A 283 8.51 14.84 12.26
CA GLY A 283 9.61 13.94 11.89
C GLY A 283 9.95 13.97 10.38
N PRO A 284 11.02 13.28 9.95
CA PRO A 284 11.31 13.07 8.53
C PRO A 284 10.35 12.07 7.89
N ALA A 285 10.14 12.23 6.58
CA ALA A 285 9.49 11.27 5.72
C ALA A 285 10.48 10.80 4.65
N ASP A 286 11.01 9.59 4.84
CA ASP A 286 12.11 9.05 4.05
C ASP A 286 11.65 7.90 3.17
N PHE A 287 11.74 8.11 1.87
CA PHE A 287 11.44 7.13 0.84
C PHE A 287 12.76 6.73 0.21
N SER A 288 13.31 5.59 0.59
CA SER A 288 14.60 5.11 0.08
C SER A 288 14.43 3.85 -0.75
N GLN A 289 14.93 3.88 -1.99
CA GLN A 289 14.90 2.76 -2.91
C GLN A 289 16.32 2.45 -3.42
N THR A 290 16.90 1.35 -2.92
CA THR A 290 18.20 0.82 -3.34
C THR A 290 18.00 -0.60 -3.89
N VAL A 291 17.31 -0.70 -5.02
CA VAL A 291 16.93 -2.00 -5.61
C VAL A 291 17.85 -2.42 -6.73
N SER A 292 18.08 -3.73 -6.83
CA SER A 292 18.83 -4.35 -7.93
C SER A 292 17.94 -5.01 -8.98
N ALA A 293 16.63 -4.85 -8.87
CA ALA A 293 15.64 -5.40 -9.78
C ALA A 293 14.68 -4.32 -10.31
N SER A 294 13.93 -4.67 -11.34
CA SER A 294 13.10 -3.74 -12.10
C SER A 294 11.64 -3.74 -11.67
N GLY A 295 10.91 -2.68 -12.01
CA GLY A 295 9.46 -2.60 -11.84
C GLY A 295 9.01 -2.30 -10.41
N ASN A 296 9.93 -1.99 -9.49
CA ASN A 296 9.54 -1.74 -8.11
C ASN A 296 8.90 -0.36 -7.96
N VAL A 297 7.87 -0.29 -7.13
CA VAL A 297 7.08 0.91 -6.86
C VAL A 297 7.15 1.22 -5.37
N GLN A 298 7.39 2.50 -5.07
CA GLN A 298 7.26 3.03 -3.72
C GLN A 298 6.41 4.31 -3.75
N ALA A 299 5.37 4.39 -2.92
CA ALA A 299 4.53 5.58 -2.89
C ALA A 299 3.95 5.94 -1.52
N GLY A 300 3.55 7.20 -1.33
CA GLY A 300 2.63 7.54 -0.23
C GLY A 300 1.25 6.94 -0.53
N ASN A 301 0.60 7.47 -1.56
CA ASN A 301 -0.68 7.00 -2.08
C ASN A 301 -0.48 6.35 -3.44
N PHE A 302 -0.98 5.13 -3.62
CA PHE A 302 -0.91 4.39 -4.90
C PHE A 302 -2.29 3.87 -5.29
N ALA A 303 -2.72 4.22 -6.49
CA ALA A 303 -3.86 3.64 -7.19
C ALA A 303 -3.39 3.02 -8.52
N SER A 304 -3.81 1.80 -8.82
CA SER A 304 -3.50 1.14 -10.08
C SER A 304 -4.73 0.42 -10.61
N SER A 305 -5.06 0.66 -11.88
CA SER A 305 -6.12 -0.08 -12.55
C SER A 305 -5.67 -0.58 -13.93
N ASP A 306 -6.12 -1.78 -14.28
CA ASP A 306 -6.08 -2.35 -15.63
C ASP A 306 -7.31 -1.96 -16.47
N ALA A 307 -8.06 -0.95 -16.02
CA ALA A 307 -9.25 -0.38 -16.66
C ALA A 307 -9.43 1.04 -16.13
N ASP A 308 -10.64 1.57 -15.98
CA ASP A 308 -10.85 3.00 -15.74
C ASP A 308 -10.43 3.48 -14.33
N ILE A 309 -9.95 4.72 -14.25
CA ILE A 309 -9.79 5.45 -12.99
C ILE A 309 -10.58 6.75 -13.09
N SER A 310 -11.55 6.93 -12.21
CA SER A 310 -12.45 8.09 -12.17
C SER A 310 -12.57 8.62 -10.75
N ASP A 311 -12.80 9.92 -10.58
CA ASP A 311 -13.10 10.55 -9.28
C ASP A 311 -12.07 10.23 -8.17
N LEU A 312 -10.79 10.07 -8.54
CA LEU A 312 -9.72 9.74 -7.61
C LEU A 312 -9.12 11.01 -7.03
N THR A 313 -9.22 11.15 -5.70
CA THR A 313 -8.49 12.18 -4.95
C THR A 313 -7.34 11.55 -4.16
N GLN A 314 -6.12 12.04 -4.37
CA GLN A 314 -4.95 11.66 -3.56
C GLN A 314 -4.35 12.90 -2.91
N THR A 315 -4.13 12.85 -1.59
CA THR A 315 -3.47 13.93 -0.85
C THR A 315 -2.28 13.39 -0.07
N PHE A 316 -1.11 13.95 -0.34
CA PHE A 316 0.10 13.75 0.44
C PHE A 316 0.39 15.04 1.21
N GLU A 317 0.15 15.01 2.52
CA GLU A 317 0.22 16.17 3.40
C GLU A 317 1.39 16.03 4.36
N ALA A 318 2.46 16.76 4.07
CA ALA A 318 3.70 16.77 4.84
C ALA A 318 4.00 18.17 5.41
N SER A 319 2.99 19.04 5.59
CA SER A 319 3.20 20.35 6.20
C SER A 319 3.79 20.30 7.62
N GLY A 320 3.52 19.22 8.36
CA GLY A 320 4.09 19.00 9.70
C GLY A 320 5.48 18.38 9.71
N ALA A 321 5.90 17.75 8.60
CA ALA A 321 7.17 17.02 8.53
C ALA A 321 8.39 17.96 8.60
N LEU A 322 9.50 17.44 9.13
CA LEU A 322 10.79 18.13 9.12
C LEU A 322 11.40 18.17 7.73
N GLU A 323 11.29 17.05 7.03
CA GLU A 323 11.84 16.81 5.70
C GLU A 323 10.96 15.78 4.97
N VAL A 324 10.93 15.88 3.65
CA VAL A 324 10.46 14.81 2.78
C VAL A 324 11.61 14.49 1.84
N ASP A 325 12.12 13.27 1.92
CA ASP A 325 13.25 12.80 1.12
C ASP A 325 12.81 11.62 0.23
N PHE A 326 13.01 11.79 -1.07
CA PHE A 326 12.85 10.76 -2.08
C PHE A 326 14.23 10.40 -2.61
N ASP A 327 14.71 9.24 -2.19
CA ASP A 327 16.09 8.83 -2.36
C ASP A 327 16.15 7.53 -3.17
N GLN A 328 16.49 7.64 -4.47
CA GLN A 328 16.43 6.52 -5.41
C GLN A 328 17.82 6.21 -5.99
N THR A 329 18.44 5.12 -5.53
CA THR A 329 19.74 4.61 -6.03
C THR A 329 19.65 3.17 -6.60
N PRO A 330 18.80 2.90 -7.60
CA PRO A 330 18.64 1.57 -8.17
C PRO A 330 19.75 1.26 -9.18
N THR A 331 20.09 -0.01 -9.27
CA THR A 331 21.00 -0.54 -10.31
C THR A 331 20.24 -1.18 -11.47
N ALA A 332 18.92 -1.36 -11.34
CA ALA A 332 18.04 -1.89 -12.37
C ALA A 332 17.04 -0.84 -12.87
N ALA A 333 16.44 -1.13 -14.02
CA ALA A 333 15.57 -0.21 -14.75
C ALA A 333 14.12 -0.18 -14.22
N ALA A 334 13.33 0.79 -14.68
CA ALA A 334 11.87 0.86 -14.50
C ALA A 334 11.40 0.84 -13.04
N ASN A 335 12.14 1.49 -12.14
CA ASN A 335 11.70 1.67 -10.76
C ASN A 335 11.08 3.05 -10.58
N THR A 336 10.00 3.11 -9.81
CA THR A 336 9.18 4.32 -9.65
C THR A 336 9.01 4.67 -8.18
N GLN A 337 9.12 5.95 -7.87
CA GLN A 337 8.88 6.50 -6.55
C GLN A 337 8.02 7.76 -6.63
N ALA A 338 6.97 7.87 -5.81
CA ALA A 338 6.20 9.11 -5.76
C ALA A 338 5.48 9.40 -4.43
N GLY A 339 5.12 10.66 -4.16
CA GLY A 339 4.20 10.98 -3.06
C GLY A 339 2.79 10.46 -3.34
N ASN A 340 2.21 10.87 -4.46
CA ASN A 340 0.95 10.37 -5.01
C ASN A 340 1.20 9.70 -6.37
N MET A 341 0.57 8.54 -6.59
CA MET A 341 0.73 7.77 -7.82
C MET A 341 -0.62 7.19 -8.27
N ALA A 342 -0.97 7.44 -9.52
CA ALA A 342 -2.05 6.77 -10.23
C ALA A 342 -1.48 6.11 -11.49
N VAL A 343 -1.78 4.83 -11.70
CA VAL A 343 -1.28 4.05 -12.84
C VAL A 343 -2.44 3.44 -13.60
N LEU A 344 -2.54 3.78 -14.88
CA LEU A 344 -3.40 3.10 -15.83
C LEU A 344 -2.55 2.04 -16.55
N ALA A 345 -2.64 0.80 -16.11
CA ALA A 345 -1.66 -0.24 -16.38
C ALA A 345 -1.83 -0.91 -17.74
N THR A 346 -3.03 -1.34 -18.13
CA THR A 346 -3.29 -1.89 -19.47
C THR A 346 -4.76 -1.92 -19.86
N GLY A 347 -5.13 -1.34 -21.01
CA GLY A 347 -6.41 -1.59 -21.66
C GLY A 347 -6.71 -0.62 -22.81
N THR A 348 -7.50 -1.10 -23.77
CA THR A 348 -7.79 -0.37 -25.02
C THR A 348 -9.14 0.30 -24.90
N GLY A 349 -9.16 1.63 -24.79
CA GLY A 349 -10.39 2.41 -24.62
C GLY A 349 -10.60 2.92 -23.19
N ASP A 350 -9.68 2.61 -22.29
CA ASP A 350 -9.72 3.05 -20.89
C ASP A 350 -9.41 4.54 -20.77
N PHE A 351 -9.96 5.13 -19.72
CA PHE A 351 -9.78 6.55 -19.46
C PHE A 351 -9.49 6.86 -17.99
N ILE A 352 -8.80 7.98 -17.81
CA ILE A 352 -8.66 8.67 -16.55
C ILE A 352 -9.62 9.87 -16.58
N ASP A 353 -10.52 9.96 -15.61
CA ASP A 353 -11.45 11.08 -15.43
C ASP A 353 -11.37 11.65 -14.01
N GLU A 354 -11.53 12.96 -13.87
CA GLU A 354 -11.57 13.69 -12.59
C GLU A 354 -10.53 13.25 -11.53
N ILE A 355 -9.25 13.11 -11.92
CA ILE A 355 -8.17 12.84 -10.96
C ILE A 355 -7.66 14.13 -10.34
N SER A 356 -7.56 14.19 -9.01
CA SER A 356 -6.93 15.29 -8.29
C SER A 356 -5.84 14.77 -7.35
N GLN A 357 -4.58 15.04 -7.67
CA GLN A 357 -3.44 14.77 -6.80
C GLN A 357 -2.92 16.05 -6.16
N VAL A 358 -2.84 16.09 -4.84
CA VAL A 358 -2.32 17.22 -4.07
C VAL A 358 -1.11 16.76 -3.25
N PHE A 359 0.02 17.42 -3.48
CA PHE A 359 1.23 17.28 -2.67
C PHE A 359 1.47 18.60 -1.95
N ASN A 360 1.38 18.58 -0.63
CA ASN A 360 1.62 19.75 0.21
C ASN A 360 2.81 19.49 1.12
N SER A 361 3.79 20.37 1.04
CA SER A 361 4.95 20.40 1.91
C SER A 361 5.17 21.82 2.43
N SER A 362 5.43 21.93 3.72
CA SER A 362 6.03 23.13 4.33
C SER A 362 7.24 22.77 5.16
N THR A 363 7.90 21.68 4.78
CA THR A 363 9.06 21.14 5.46
C THR A 363 10.25 22.08 5.38
N THR A 364 11.33 21.74 6.09
CA THR A 364 12.62 22.44 5.94
C THR A 364 13.36 22.04 4.67
N LEU A 365 13.07 20.85 4.14
CA LEU A 365 13.65 20.32 2.92
C LEU A 365 12.65 19.35 2.25
N THR A 366 12.47 19.51 0.95
CA THR A 366 11.87 18.48 0.08
C THR A 366 12.95 18.10 -0.93
N ASP A 367 13.54 16.92 -0.78
CA ASP A 367 14.62 16.43 -1.63
C ASP A 367 14.15 15.30 -2.53
N LEU A 368 14.51 15.40 -3.81
CA LEU A 368 14.33 14.37 -4.82
C LEU A 368 15.71 14.05 -5.36
N ASN A 369 16.35 13.05 -4.77
CA ASN A 369 17.67 12.61 -5.13
C ASN A 369 17.59 11.26 -5.85
N GLN A 370 18.00 11.24 -7.11
CA GLN A 370 18.13 9.99 -7.86
C GLN A 370 19.55 9.85 -8.42
N VAL A 371 20.18 8.76 -8.02
CA VAL A 371 21.52 8.35 -8.43
C VAL A 371 21.38 7.13 -9.31
N SER A 372 21.59 7.30 -10.62
CA SER A 372 21.30 6.26 -11.59
C SER A 372 22.54 5.63 -12.21
N ALA A 373 22.56 4.31 -12.20
CA ALA A 373 23.36 3.48 -13.11
C ALA A 373 22.50 2.79 -14.19
N SER A 374 21.20 3.07 -14.24
CA SER A 374 20.20 2.34 -15.03
C SER A 374 19.26 3.29 -15.82
N SER A 375 18.42 2.71 -16.67
CA SER A 375 17.47 3.46 -17.51
C SER A 375 16.06 3.47 -16.91
N THR A 376 15.21 4.39 -17.37
CA THR A 376 13.74 4.41 -17.11
C THR A 376 13.31 4.56 -15.64
N LEU A 377 14.12 5.20 -14.81
CA LEU A 377 13.72 5.56 -13.44
C LEU A 377 12.71 6.70 -13.46
N THR A 378 11.74 6.67 -12.56
CA THR A 378 10.76 7.76 -12.43
C THR A 378 10.58 8.15 -10.97
N GLN A 379 10.81 9.42 -10.67
CA GLN A 379 10.64 9.99 -9.33
C GLN A 379 9.78 11.24 -9.43
N ALA A 380 8.71 11.33 -8.64
CA ALA A 380 7.88 12.52 -8.63
C ALA A 380 7.18 12.85 -7.31
N GLY A 381 6.79 14.12 -7.09
CA GLY A 381 5.85 14.44 -6.02
C GLY A 381 4.46 13.85 -6.31
N ASN A 382 3.89 14.21 -7.45
CA ASN A 382 2.67 13.65 -8.02
C ASN A 382 2.96 12.96 -9.37
N LEU A 383 2.48 11.74 -9.55
CA LEU A 383 2.63 10.95 -10.77
C LEU A 383 1.29 10.39 -11.26
N ILE A 384 1.00 10.62 -12.54
CA ILE A 384 0.03 9.84 -13.32
C ILE A 384 0.82 9.12 -14.41
N ASP A 385 0.86 7.79 -14.38
CA ASP A 385 1.52 6.95 -15.38
C ASP A 385 0.46 6.24 -16.22
N ILE A 386 0.35 6.65 -17.48
CA ILE A 386 -0.59 6.12 -18.46
C ILE A 386 0.17 5.16 -19.35
N THR A 387 -0.08 3.87 -19.18
CA THR A 387 0.53 2.89 -20.08
C THR A 387 -0.20 2.85 -21.42
N THR A 388 -1.53 2.90 -21.37
CA THR A 388 -2.44 2.95 -22.52
C THR A 388 -3.70 3.72 -22.10
N GLY A 389 -4.38 4.42 -23.02
CA GLY A 389 -5.64 5.11 -22.74
C GLY A 389 -5.55 6.62 -22.93
N THR A 390 -6.53 7.36 -22.41
CA THR A 390 -6.58 8.82 -22.48
C THR A 390 -6.92 9.44 -21.13
N ILE A 391 -6.36 10.61 -20.82
CA ILE A 391 -6.89 11.47 -19.76
C ILE A 391 -7.95 12.39 -20.36
N ASP A 392 -9.13 12.42 -19.76
CA ASP A 392 -10.14 13.45 -19.94
C ASP A 392 -10.43 14.07 -18.57
N ASP A 393 -9.76 15.16 -18.23
CA ASP A 393 -9.98 15.86 -16.97
C ASP A 393 -10.28 17.34 -17.25
N SER A 394 -11.28 17.89 -16.57
CA SER A 394 -11.66 19.30 -16.71
C SER A 394 -11.22 20.16 -15.53
N GLY A 395 -10.69 19.54 -14.47
CA GLY A 395 -10.27 20.14 -13.21
C GLY A 395 -8.77 20.41 -13.09
N THR A 396 -8.32 20.71 -11.85
CA THR A 396 -6.89 20.72 -11.51
C THR A 396 -6.44 19.30 -11.27
N THR A 397 -5.69 18.75 -12.22
CA THR A 397 -5.24 17.36 -12.19
C THR A 397 -4.18 17.11 -11.12
N GLN A 398 -3.18 18.01 -11.04
CA GLN A 398 -2.09 17.90 -10.07
C GLN A 398 -1.75 19.26 -9.47
N LEU A 399 -1.63 19.33 -8.15
CA LEU A 399 -1.15 20.47 -7.39
C LEU A 399 0.06 20.05 -6.56
N PHE A 400 1.20 20.70 -6.80
CA PHE A 400 2.37 20.59 -5.93
C PHE A 400 2.62 21.92 -5.26
N THR A 401 2.70 21.89 -3.93
CA THR A 401 2.86 23.07 -3.09
C THR A 401 4.00 22.86 -2.10
N ALA A 402 5.04 23.68 -2.19
CA ALA A 402 6.13 23.77 -1.22
C ALA A 402 6.19 25.19 -0.64
N LEU A 403 5.63 25.40 0.56
CA LEU A 403 5.51 26.72 1.19
C LEU A 403 6.63 27.05 2.19
N GLY A 404 7.60 26.15 2.35
CA GLY A 404 8.70 26.26 3.29
C GLY A 404 9.98 25.62 2.74
N GLY A 405 11.07 25.78 3.50
CA GLY A 405 12.28 25.00 3.29
C GLY A 405 13.02 25.23 1.98
N ALA A 406 13.86 24.28 1.60
CA ALA A 406 14.45 24.17 0.27
C ALA A 406 13.73 23.07 -0.51
N VAL A 407 13.64 23.22 -1.84
CA VAL A 407 13.28 22.13 -2.75
C VAL A 407 14.50 21.83 -3.59
N THR A 408 14.98 20.59 -3.53
CA THR A 408 16.15 20.13 -4.27
C THR A 408 15.78 18.95 -5.14
N MET A 409 16.31 18.95 -6.36
CA MET A 409 16.21 17.85 -7.30
C MET A 409 17.62 17.57 -7.80
N ASN A 410 18.18 16.45 -7.37
CA ASN A 410 19.52 16.03 -7.74
C ASN A 410 19.43 14.75 -8.58
N GLN A 411 19.93 14.82 -9.81
CA GLN A 411 20.03 13.68 -10.69
C GLN A 411 21.49 13.47 -11.04
N SER A 412 22.08 12.37 -10.59
CA SER A 412 23.47 12.05 -10.88
C SER A 412 23.62 10.62 -11.39
N GLY A 413 24.64 10.35 -12.20
CA GLY A 413 24.85 9.02 -12.74
C GLY A 413 26.14 8.84 -13.51
N ALA A 414 26.47 7.58 -13.81
CA ALA A 414 27.61 7.23 -14.64
C ALA A 414 27.15 6.48 -15.89
N GLY A 415 27.36 7.05 -17.07
CA GLY A 415 27.21 6.35 -18.35
C GLY A 415 25.81 6.43 -18.99
N ALA A 416 25.50 5.44 -19.83
CA ALA A 416 24.38 5.40 -20.78
C ALA A 416 22.97 5.23 -20.15
N ALA A 417 22.78 5.66 -18.90
CA ALA A 417 21.47 5.73 -18.26
C ALA A 417 20.58 6.72 -19.04
N SER A 418 19.53 6.22 -19.70
CA SER A 418 18.58 7.01 -20.49
C SER A 418 17.15 6.79 -20.00
N GLY A 419 16.24 7.72 -20.29
CA GLY A 419 14.83 7.60 -19.92
C GLY A 419 14.52 7.88 -18.46
N ASN A 420 15.47 8.39 -17.68
CA ASN A 420 15.20 8.74 -16.29
C ASN A 420 14.45 10.08 -16.21
N LEU A 421 13.39 10.10 -15.40
CA LEU A 421 12.53 11.23 -15.18
C LEU A 421 12.52 11.58 -13.69
N GLN A 422 12.81 12.84 -13.38
CA GLN A 422 12.45 13.45 -12.11
C GLN A 422 11.49 14.61 -12.37
N ALA A 423 10.40 14.71 -11.60
CA ALA A 423 9.48 15.83 -11.69
C ALA A 423 8.87 16.19 -10.33
N LEU A 424 8.29 17.37 -10.16
CA LEU A 424 7.43 17.63 -9.00
C LEU A 424 5.99 17.20 -9.28
N ASN A 425 5.51 17.48 -10.50
CA ASN A 425 4.29 16.92 -11.08
C ASN A 425 4.64 16.25 -12.41
N ALA A 426 4.20 15.02 -12.62
CA ALA A 426 4.36 14.29 -13.87
C ALA A 426 3.06 13.62 -14.32
N ILE A 427 2.76 13.79 -15.61
CA ILE A 427 1.84 12.96 -16.37
C ILE A 427 2.66 12.31 -17.48
N VAL A 428 2.71 11.00 -17.48
CA VAL A 428 3.54 10.21 -18.38
C VAL A 428 2.65 9.33 -19.25
N ASP A 429 2.83 9.41 -20.56
CA ASP A 429 2.12 8.57 -21.55
C ASP A 429 3.11 7.62 -22.23
N ASN A 430 3.06 6.33 -21.92
CA ASN A 430 4.01 5.34 -22.46
C ASN A 430 3.68 4.90 -23.90
N ALA A 431 2.45 5.05 -24.36
CA ALA A 431 2.00 4.55 -25.67
C ALA A 431 1.95 5.63 -26.75
N GLY A 432 2.12 6.91 -26.39
CA GLY A 432 1.79 8.01 -27.28
C GLY A 432 0.31 8.01 -27.67
N ALA A 433 -0.53 7.44 -26.79
CA ALA A 433 -1.96 7.34 -26.98
C ALA A 433 -2.53 8.74 -26.82
N GLY A 434 -3.02 9.31 -27.93
CA GLY A 434 -3.33 10.74 -28.06
C GLY A 434 -4.05 11.34 -26.85
N SER A 435 -3.45 12.39 -26.28
CA SER A 435 -4.03 13.23 -25.25
C SER A 435 -5.39 13.80 -25.69
N GLY A 436 -6.47 13.21 -25.18
CA GLY A 436 -7.85 13.60 -25.50
C GLY A 436 -8.38 14.78 -24.68
N GLY A 437 -7.82 15.05 -23.49
CA GLY A 437 -8.34 16.03 -22.55
C GLY A 437 -7.41 17.22 -22.26
N THR A 438 -7.94 18.16 -21.49
CA THR A 438 -7.12 19.21 -20.85
C THR A 438 -6.48 18.59 -19.61
N VAL A 439 -5.23 18.94 -19.30
CA VAL A 439 -4.61 18.60 -18.01
C VAL A 439 -4.09 19.87 -17.39
N ASN A 440 -4.31 20.04 -16.09
CA ASN A 440 -3.91 21.24 -15.38
C ASN A 440 -2.97 20.86 -14.22
N GLN A 441 -1.69 21.20 -14.39
CA GLN A 441 -0.67 21.04 -13.37
C GLN A 441 -0.34 22.41 -12.77
N VAL A 442 -0.53 22.55 -11.46
CA VAL A 442 -0.19 23.76 -10.72
C VAL A 442 1.03 23.48 -9.84
N LEU A 443 2.02 24.37 -9.94
CA LEU A 443 3.22 24.33 -9.13
C LEU A 443 3.34 25.63 -8.32
N THR A 444 3.30 25.51 -7.00
CA THR A 444 3.50 26.62 -6.06
C THR A 444 4.74 26.35 -5.23
N ILE A 445 5.83 27.08 -5.52
CA ILE A 445 7.06 27.02 -4.73
C ILE A 445 7.25 28.39 -4.08
N ALA A 446 7.01 28.45 -2.78
CA ALA A 446 7.34 29.58 -1.92
C ALA A 446 8.45 29.18 -0.93
N SER A 447 9.37 28.33 -1.41
CA SER A 447 10.54 27.87 -0.66
C SER A 447 11.61 28.96 -0.55
N THR A 448 12.52 28.81 0.42
CA THR A 448 13.70 29.67 0.59
C THR A 448 14.74 29.48 -0.52
N SER A 449 14.78 28.28 -1.13
CA SER A 449 15.61 27.98 -2.29
C SER A 449 15.01 26.86 -3.14
N PHE A 450 15.30 26.91 -4.44
CA PHE A 450 14.95 25.90 -5.41
C PHE A 450 16.20 25.55 -6.22
N SER A 451 16.55 24.26 -6.33
CA SER A 451 17.71 23.80 -7.07
C SER A 451 17.42 22.54 -7.87
N MET A 452 17.84 22.54 -9.13
CA MET A 452 17.88 21.38 -10.02
C MET A 452 19.33 21.18 -10.45
N VAL A 453 19.90 20.02 -10.15
CA VAL A 453 21.26 19.62 -10.55
C VAL A 453 21.16 18.33 -11.32
N GLN A 454 21.66 18.33 -12.56
CA GLN A 454 21.72 17.14 -13.41
C GLN A 454 23.16 16.90 -13.86
N ASP A 455 23.79 15.88 -13.27
CA ASP A 455 25.18 15.54 -13.54
C ASP A 455 25.29 14.22 -14.32
N ASN A 456 25.79 14.33 -15.57
CA ASN A 456 26.33 13.23 -16.36
C ASN A 456 25.34 12.08 -16.69
N ILE A 457 24.13 12.44 -17.13
CA ILE A 457 23.12 11.47 -17.61
C ILE A 457 22.60 11.89 -18.99
N SER A 458 22.85 11.06 -20.02
CA SER A 458 22.38 11.32 -21.39
C SER A 458 20.94 10.83 -21.59
N GLY A 459 20.04 11.69 -22.06
CA GLY A 459 18.66 11.28 -22.37
C GLY A 459 17.76 11.13 -21.15
N SER A 460 18.01 11.91 -20.10
CA SER A 460 17.17 12.00 -18.89
C SER A 460 16.69 13.43 -18.67
N GLY A 461 15.65 13.64 -17.87
CA GLY A 461 15.08 14.97 -17.64
C GLY A 461 14.67 15.22 -16.18
N GLN A 462 14.82 16.48 -15.77
CA GLN A 462 14.32 17.04 -14.53
C GLN A 462 13.32 18.16 -14.85
N TYR A 463 12.15 18.16 -14.22
CA TYR A 463 11.08 19.12 -14.52
C TYR A 463 10.37 19.58 -13.25
N GLY A 464 9.81 20.79 -13.27
CA GLY A 464 8.81 21.16 -12.26
C GLY A 464 7.50 20.43 -12.56
N ASN A 465 6.90 20.77 -13.71
CA ASN A 465 5.74 20.12 -14.28
C ASN A 465 6.16 19.41 -15.58
N PHE A 466 5.74 18.16 -15.76
CA PHE A 466 5.98 17.36 -16.96
C PHE A 466 4.68 16.74 -17.48
N VAL A 467 4.47 16.86 -18.79
CA VAL A 467 3.47 16.10 -19.55
C VAL A 467 4.16 15.60 -20.81
N GLY A 468 4.23 14.30 -21.02
CA GLY A 468 4.86 13.76 -22.22
C GLY A 468 5.07 12.25 -22.19
N VAL A 469 5.80 11.78 -23.21
CA VAL A 469 6.08 10.36 -23.39
C VAL A 469 7.30 9.94 -22.57
N LYS A 470 7.24 8.78 -21.93
CA LYS A 470 8.39 8.16 -21.25
C LYS A 470 9.40 7.71 -22.31
N TYR A 471 10.65 8.18 -22.20
CA TYR A 471 11.72 7.91 -23.17
C TYR A 471 12.42 6.57 -22.94
#